data_AF-A0AA41FFM5-F1
#
_entry.id   AF-A0AA41FFM5-F1
#
_cell.length_a   1.000
_cell.length_b   1.000
_cell.length_c   1.000
_cell.angle_alpha   90.00
_cell.angle_beta   90.00
_cell.angle_gamma   90.00
#
_symmetry.space_group_name_H-M   'P 1'
#
loop_
_entity.id
_entity.type
_entity.pdbx_description
1 polymer ?
#
loop_
_entity_poly.entity_id
_entity_poly.type
_entity_poly.pdbx_seq_one_letter_code
_entity_poly.pdbx_strand_id
1 'polypeptide(L)'
;MSGTHKYPTISFRISPRERQEIEAKIFASGMKKKDYFIRSCIYNRVCVVGKKETVYQIVEKLQDMEKHLTELAEDFTENKAEFTVQELEETKESYLDLLKAVLWMLDGAKYLWQGKENTPED
;
A
#
# COMPACT_ATOMS: atom_id res chain seq x y z
N MET A 1 6.45 34.59 15.31
CA MET A 1 5.85 33.23 15.30
C MET A 1 6.71 32.33 16.16
N SER A 2 6.44 32.26 17.47
CA SER A 2 7.14 31.39 18.41
C SER A 2 6.46 30.02 18.44
N GLY A 3 6.76 29.20 17.44
CA GLY A 3 6.40 27.79 17.41
C GLY A 3 7.66 26.95 17.42
N THR A 4 8.35 26.89 18.57
CA THR A 4 9.53 26.04 18.71
C THR A 4 9.08 24.59 18.64
N HIS A 5 9.22 23.96 17.48
CA HIS A 5 8.94 22.53 17.32
C HIS A 5 9.82 21.75 18.31
N LYS A 6 9.20 20.89 19.12
CA LYS A 6 9.88 20.14 20.19
C LYS A 6 11.00 19.21 19.68
N TYR A 7 10.90 18.78 18.41
CA TYR A 7 11.82 17.84 17.78
C TYR A 7 12.14 18.26 16.33
N PRO A 8 13.35 17.93 15.82
CA PRO A 8 13.74 18.25 14.45
C PRO A 8 12.91 17.49 13.40
N THR A 9 12.74 18.10 12.22
CA THR A 9 12.06 17.50 11.07
C THR A 9 13.05 16.71 10.21
N ILE A 10 12.66 15.50 9.79
CA ILE A 10 13.37 14.71 8.78
C ILE A 10 12.60 14.82 7.47
N SER A 11 13.29 15.17 6.39
CA SER A 11 12.71 15.24 5.04
C SER A 11 13.56 14.46 4.05
N PHE A 12 12.90 13.83 3.09
CA PHE A 12 13.52 13.07 2.01
C PHE A 12 12.89 13.49 0.69
N ARG A 13 13.67 13.42 -0.39
CA ARG A 13 13.19 13.64 -1.76
C ARG A 13 12.88 12.28 -2.36
N ILE A 14 11.69 12.15 -2.94
CA ILE A 14 11.22 10.94 -3.59
C ILE A 14 10.65 11.29 -4.96
N SER A 15 10.90 10.43 -5.93
CA SER A 15 10.27 10.44 -7.24
C SER A 15 8.75 10.18 -7.14
N PRO A 16 7.98 10.50 -8.19
CA PRO A 16 6.56 10.18 -8.24
C PRO A 16 6.27 8.69 -8.07
N ARG A 17 7.09 7.82 -8.66
CA ARG A 17 6.96 6.35 -8.56
C ARG A 17 7.18 5.86 -7.12
N GLU A 18 8.27 6.28 -6.48
CA GLU A 18 8.54 5.95 -5.07
C GLU A 18 7.41 6.43 -4.15
N ARG A 19 6.82 7.60 -4.45
CA ARG A 19 5.67 8.09 -3.71
C ARG A 19 4.48 7.15 -3.82
N GLN A 20 4.13 6.68 -5.02
CA GLN A 20 3.01 5.76 -5.21
C GLN A 20 3.21 4.45 -4.44
N GLU A 21 4.40 3.84 -4.50
CA GLU A 21 4.70 2.63 -3.73
C GLU A 21 4.58 2.85 -2.22
N ILE A 22 5.07 3.99 -1.73
CA ILE A 22 4.99 4.33 -0.31
C ILE A 22 3.53 4.52 0.12
N GLU A 23 2.71 5.23 -0.65
CA GLU A 23 1.29 5.42 -0.34
C GLU A 23 0.53 4.08 -0.34
N ALA A 24 0.82 3.19 -1.29
CA ALA A 24 0.22 1.86 -1.33
C ALA A 24 0.58 1.03 -0.07
N LYS A 25 1.84 1.08 0.37
CA LYS A 25 2.26 0.41 1.61
C LYS A 25 1.64 1.04 2.87
N ILE A 26 1.53 2.37 2.93
CA ILE A 26 0.85 3.06 4.03
C ILE A 26 -0.61 2.59 4.08
N PHE A 27 -1.31 2.58 2.95
CA PHE A 27 -2.68 2.11 2.84
C PHE A 27 -2.81 0.66 3.34
N ALA A 28 -2.03 -0.27 2.78
CA ALA A 28 -2.07 -1.68 3.16
C ALA A 28 -1.70 -1.92 4.63
N SER A 29 -0.83 -1.09 5.21
CA SER A 29 -0.45 -1.20 6.63
C SER A 29 -1.56 -0.80 7.60
N GLY A 30 -2.56 -0.04 7.15
CA GLY A 30 -3.58 0.58 8.02
C GLY A 30 -3.03 1.59 9.03
N MET A 31 -1.78 2.02 8.90
CA MET A 31 -1.14 2.97 9.80
C MET A 31 -1.32 4.41 9.30
N LYS A 32 -1.30 5.38 10.22
CA LYS A 32 -1.16 6.78 9.82
C LYS A 32 0.22 6.97 9.18
N LYS A 33 0.31 7.81 8.15
CA LYS A 33 1.55 8.13 7.44
C LYS A 33 2.75 8.43 8.35
N LYS A 34 2.52 9.23 9.40
CA LYS A 34 3.55 9.53 10.43
C LYS A 34 4.05 8.25 11.12
N ASP A 35 3.13 7.40 11.57
CA ASP A 35 3.46 6.18 12.32
C ASP A 35 4.15 5.16 11.41
N TYR A 36 3.72 5.06 10.16
CA TYR A 36 4.37 4.24 9.14
C TYR A 36 5.83 4.64 8.94
N PHE A 37 6.11 5.93 8.73
CA PHE A 37 7.49 6.40 8.53
C PHE A 37 8.35 6.19 9.79
N ILE A 38 7.83 6.53 10.98
CA ILE A 38 8.57 6.33 12.23
C ILE A 38 8.95 4.86 12.40
N ARG A 39 7.99 3.94 12.24
CA ARG A 39 8.24 2.50 12.40
C ARG A 39 9.18 1.95 11.31
N SER A 40 9.00 2.40 10.07
CA SER A 40 9.87 2.00 8.97
C SER A 40 11.31 2.43 9.20
N CYS A 41 11.54 3.65 9.72
CA CYS A 41 12.87 4.15 10.02
C CYS A 41 13.53 3.45 11.22
N ILE A 42 12.76 3.04 12.23
CA ILE A 42 13.31 2.41 13.44
C ILE A 42 13.63 0.93 13.21
N TYR A 43 12.68 0.19 12.62
CA TYR A 43 12.74 -1.27 12.61
C TYR A 43 13.18 -1.85 11.26
N ASN A 44 13.26 -1.04 10.19
CA ASN A 44 13.46 -1.47 8.79
C ASN A 44 12.43 -2.52 8.29
N ARG A 45 11.52 -2.97 9.15
CA ARG A 45 10.43 -3.91 8.90
C ARG A 45 9.19 -3.39 9.61
N VAL A 46 8.06 -3.41 8.92
CA VAL A 46 6.78 -3.01 9.51
C VAL A 46 6.00 -4.27 9.86
N CYS A 47 5.72 -4.47 11.15
CA CYS A 47 4.77 -5.47 11.61
C CYS A 47 3.35 -4.88 11.51
N VAL A 48 2.51 -5.56 10.75
CA VAL A 48 1.10 -5.19 10.60
C VAL A 48 0.26 -5.91 11.65
N VAL A 49 -0.73 -5.21 12.18
CA VAL A 49 -1.67 -5.74 13.17
C VAL A 49 -2.98 -5.98 12.45
N GLY A 50 -3.48 -7.22 12.51
CA GLY A 50 -4.74 -7.61 11.87
C GLY A 50 -5.94 -6.95 12.53
N LYS A 51 -6.26 -5.71 12.12
CA LYS A 51 -7.52 -5.04 12.48
C LYS A 51 -8.57 -5.35 11.42
N LYS A 52 -9.76 -5.71 11.87
CA LYS A 52 -10.88 -6.06 11.00
C LYS A 52 -11.20 -4.93 10.02
N GLU A 53 -11.16 -3.69 10.50
CA GLU A 53 -11.45 -2.47 9.72
C GLU A 53 -10.43 -2.29 8.59
N THR A 54 -9.14 -2.50 8.88
CA THR A 54 -8.07 -2.40 7.87
C THR A 54 -8.21 -3.47 6.81
N VAL A 55 -8.51 -4.72 7.20
CA VAL A 55 -8.71 -5.81 6.24
C VAL A 55 -9.89 -5.52 5.32
N TYR A 56 -11.01 -5.02 5.85
CA TYR A 56 -12.16 -4.67 5.02
C TYR A 56 -11.87 -3.55 4.03
N GLN A 57 -11.13 -2.51 4.43
CA GLN A 57 -10.73 -1.45 3.49
C GLN A 57 -9.87 -1.97 2.35
N ILE A 58 -8.98 -2.94 2.62
CA ILE A 58 -8.16 -3.58 1.59
C ILE A 58 -9.03 -4.40 0.65
N VAL A 59 -9.96 -5.20 1.19
CA VAL A 59 -10.88 -6.01 0.38
C VAL A 59 -11.76 -5.14 -0.51
N GLU A 60 -12.35 -4.08 0.04
CA GLU A 60 -13.15 -3.10 -0.71
C GLU A 60 -12.33 -2.49 -1.86
N LYS A 61 -11.08 -2.09 -1.60
CA LYS A 61 -10.22 -1.51 -2.62
C LYS A 61 -9.84 -2.50 -3.73
N LEU A 62 -9.69 -3.78 -3.40
CA LEU A 62 -9.45 -4.85 -4.38
C LEU A 62 -10.69 -5.14 -5.21
N GLN A 63 -11.88 -5.08 -4.62
CA GLN A 63 -13.15 -5.21 -5.34
C GLN A 63 -13.39 -4.03 -6.29
N ASP A 64 -13.08 -2.80 -5.86
CA ASP A 64 -13.13 -1.62 -6.74
C ASP A 64 -12.19 -1.78 -7.94
N MET A 65 -10.98 -2.30 -7.69
CA MET A 65 -10.00 -2.58 -8.75
C MET A 65 -10.50 -3.65 -9.72
N GLU A 66 -11.05 -4.76 -9.22
CA GLU A 66 -11.64 -5.83 -10.05
C GLU A 66 -12.78 -5.29 -10.92
N LYS A 67 -13.69 -4.51 -10.31
CA LYS A 67 -14.81 -3.88 -11.01
C LYS A 67 -14.31 -2.96 -12.12
N HIS A 68 -13.38 -2.06 -11.81
CA HIS A 68 -12.83 -1.13 -12.80
C HIS A 68 -12.11 -1.86 -13.95
N LEU A 69 -11.38 -2.94 -13.67
CA LEU A 69 -10.76 -3.76 -14.71
C LEU A 69 -11.79 -4.46 -15.60
N THR A 70 -12.93 -4.86 -15.04
CA THR A 70 -14.03 -5.49 -15.79
C THR A 70 -14.70 -4.46 -16.70
N GLU A 71 -15.04 -3.28 -16.17
CA GLU A 71 -15.61 -2.17 -16.94
C GLU A 71 -14.66 -1.74 -18.07
N LEU A 72 -13.36 -1.62 -17.78
CA LEU A 72 -12.34 -1.29 -18.76
C LEU A 72 -12.26 -2.36 -19.87
N ALA A 73 -12.34 -3.65 -19.53
CA ALA A 73 -12.35 -4.72 -20.52
C ALA A 73 -13.61 -4.68 -21.41
N GLU A 74 -14.79 -4.40 -20.85
CA GLU A 74 -16.03 -4.24 -21.60
C GLU A 74 -15.93 -3.06 -22.59
N ASP A 75 -15.43 -1.90 -22.13
CA ASP A 75 -15.23 -0.71 -22.96
C ASP A 75 -14.28 -0.98 -24.14
N PHE A 76 -13.23 -1.79 -23.95
CA PHE A 76 -12.35 -2.24 -25.02
C PHE A 76 -13.06 -3.14 -26.04
N THR A 77 -13.93 -4.05 -25.57
CA THR A 77 -14.67 -4.95 -26.48
C THR A 77 -15.74 -4.23 -27.29
N GLU A 78 -16.37 -3.22 -26.71
CA GLU A 78 -17.45 -2.46 -27.34
C GLU A 78 -16.94 -1.19 -28.04
N ASN A 79 -15.63 -0.94 -27.98
CA ASN A 79 -14.93 0.23 -28.54
C ASN A 79 -15.57 1.55 -28.09
N LYS A 80 -16.02 1.61 -26.83
CA LYS A 80 -16.81 2.72 -26.25
C LYS A 80 -15.96 3.89 -25.78
N ALA A 81 -14.68 3.67 -25.50
CA ALA A 81 -13.77 4.68 -24.95
C ALA A 81 -12.41 4.67 -25.66
N GLU A 82 -11.87 5.85 -25.93
CA GLU A 82 -10.49 6.03 -26.37
C GLU A 82 -9.61 6.25 -25.13
N PHE A 83 -8.75 5.29 -24.81
CA PHE A 83 -7.73 5.42 -23.77
C PHE A 83 -6.38 5.75 -24.38
N THR A 84 -5.60 6.62 -23.73
CA THR A 84 -4.20 6.80 -24.10
C THR A 84 -3.35 5.66 -23.55
N VAL A 85 -2.26 5.33 -24.25
CA VAL A 85 -1.27 4.34 -23.78
C VAL A 85 -0.72 4.72 -22.40
N GLN A 86 -0.57 6.03 -22.14
CA GLN A 86 -0.07 6.54 -20.88
C GLN A 86 -1.05 6.28 -19.72
N GLU A 87 -2.33 6.56 -19.89
CA GLU A 87 -3.35 6.31 -18.85
C GLU A 87 -3.45 4.82 -18.49
N LEU A 88 -3.33 3.95 -19.49
CA LEU A 88 -3.34 2.50 -19.27
C LEU A 88 -2.10 2.05 -18.47
N GLU A 89 -0.93 2.57 -18.81
CA GLU A 89 0.30 2.25 -18.09
C GLU A 89 0.28 2.80 -16.66
N GLU A 90 -0.21 4.01 -16.45
CA GLU A 90 -0.39 4.59 -15.10
C GLU A 90 -1.37 3.77 -14.24
N THR A 91 -2.49 3.33 -14.85
CA THR A 91 -3.48 2.47 -14.19
C THR A 91 -2.87 1.12 -13.80
N LYS A 92 -2.14 0.49 -14.72
CA LYS A 92 -1.43 -0.77 -14.49
C LYS A 92 -0.42 -0.64 -13.35
N GLU A 93 0.41 0.40 -13.35
CA GLU A 93 1.42 0.63 -12.31
C GLU A 93 0.76 0.85 -10.94
N SER A 94 -0.33 1.63 -10.88
CA SER A 94 -1.11 1.84 -9.65
C SER A 94 -1.66 0.54 -9.05
N TYR A 95 -2.16 -0.36 -9.89
CA TYR A 95 -2.67 -1.67 -9.44
C TYR A 95 -1.55 -2.62 -9.04
N LEU A 96 -0.43 -2.63 -9.76
CA LEU A 96 0.76 -3.39 -9.37
C LEU A 96 1.27 -2.94 -8.00
N ASP A 97 1.26 -1.65 -7.71
CA ASP A 97 1.66 -1.12 -6.39
C ASP A 97 0.75 -1.58 -5.27
N LEU A 98 -0.57 -1.49 -5.49
CA LEU A 98 -1.54 -1.96 -4.51
C LEU A 98 -1.34 -3.45 -4.23
N LEU A 99 -1.26 -4.28 -5.27
CA LEU A 99 -1.06 -5.72 -5.13
C LEU A 99 0.26 -6.06 -4.45
N LYS A 100 1.36 -5.40 -4.82
CA LYS A 100 2.67 -5.55 -4.15
C LYS A 100 2.58 -5.15 -2.67
N ALA A 101 1.88 -4.08 -2.35
CA ALA A 101 1.69 -3.63 -0.97
C ALA A 101 0.85 -4.61 -0.16
N VAL A 102 -0.20 -5.18 -0.75
CA VAL A 102 -1.01 -6.23 -0.10
C VAL A 102 -0.18 -7.49 0.13
N LEU A 103 0.59 -7.96 -0.86
CA LEU A 103 1.48 -9.13 -0.70
C LEU A 103 2.52 -8.89 0.39
N TRP A 104 3.14 -7.71 0.40
CA TRP A 104 4.08 -7.30 1.44
C TRP A 104 3.43 -7.27 2.83
N MET A 105 2.20 -6.77 2.94
CA MET A 105 1.43 -6.78 4.18
C MET A 105 1.14 -8.21 4.65
N LEU A 106 0.69 -9.09 3.74
CA LEU A 106 0.38 -10.48 4.06
C LEU A 106 1.62 -11.24 4.51
N ASP A 107 2.78 -11.00 3.90
CA ASP A 107 4.04 -11.58 4.36
C ASP A 107 4.44 -11.03 5.75
N GLY A 108 4.21 -9.74 6.01
CA GLY A 108 4.39 -9.14 7.33
C GLY A 108 3.43 -9.68 8.40
N ALA A 109 2.23 -10.11 8.01
CA ALA A 109 1.18 -10.65 8.89
C ALA A 109 1.25 -12.19 9.05
N LYS A 110 2.14 -12.85 8.32
CA LYS A 110 2.28 -14.31 8.22
C LYS A 110 2.35 -15.02 9.58
N TYR A 111 2.92 -14.38 10.59
CA TYR A 111 3.00 -14.87 11.97
C TYR A 111 1.63 -15.12 12.64
N LEU A 112 0.54 -14.54 12.10
CA LEU A 112 -0.82 -14.72 12.65
C LEU A 112 -1.45 -16.06 12.27
N TRP A 113 -1.02 -16.70 11.18
CA TRP A 113 -1.63 -17.93 10.66
C TRP A 113 -0.64 -19.02 10.28
N GLN A 114 0.61 -18.66 9.98
CA GLN A 114 1.68 -19.64 9.85
C GLN A 114 2.21 -19.92 11.24
N GLY A 115 1.58 -20.88 11.92
CA GLY A 115 2.11 -21.39 13.17
C GLY A 115 3.57 -21.77 13.00
N LYS A 116 4.46 -21.04 13.68
CA LYS A 116 5.80 -21.49 14.03
C LYS A 116 5.98 -21.27 15.51
N GLU A 117 6.38 -22.33 16.20
CA GLU A 117 6.84 -22.30 17.58
C GLU A 117 7.82 -21.15 17.76
N ASN A 118 7.72 -20.48 18.90
CA ASN A 118 8.68 -19.48 19.35
C ASN A 118 10.07 -20.14 19.53
N THR A 119 10.78 -20.44 18.45
CA THR A 119 12.23 -20.62 18.55
C THR A 119 12.84 -19.23 18.45
N PRO A 120 13.48 -18.72 19.52
CA PRO A 120 14.25 -17.50 19.44
C PRO A 120 15.35 -17.72 18.40
N GLU A 121 15.47 -16.81 17.44
CA GLU A 121 16.68 -16.73 16.61
C GLU A 121 17.77 -16.13 17.49
N ASP A 122 18.83 -16.93 17.75
CA ASP A 122 20.06 -16.54 18.45
C ASP A 122 20.84 -15.42 17.70
#